data_AF-A0A831JGA6-F1
#
_entry.id   AF-A0A831JGA6-F1
#
_cell.length_a   1.000
_cell.length_b   1.000
_cell.length_c   1.000
_cell.angle_alpha   90.00
_cell.angle_beta   90.00
_cell.angle_gamma   90.00
#
_symmetry.space_group_name_H-M   'P 1'
#
loop_
_entity.id
_entity.type
_entity.pdbx_description
1 polymer ?
#
loop_
_entity_poly.entity_id
_entity_poly.type
_entity_poly.pdbx_seq_one_letter_code
_entity_poly.pdbx_strand_id
1 'polypeptide(L)'
;MKNFFITALGLFWGFQCAEAAEEKVIRISTDNTDLVLQVAENGRLYQTYLGEKLLHESDLKKLDWQIHPASDASVSSRGWEVCSGSGNEDFFEPALGVTHADGNASTWLYYVSSSTKAVEGGTQTDIHLRDDKYPVNVTLHYVAYEKEDVIKTWSEISHQEKKPVQLFRYASTMLYFNRPAYYLTEFSGDWAKEVQMSTQKLEFGKKVVDTKLGSRAAMHAQPFFMVGLDTPAAENQGEVLMGTLGWTGNFSFTFEVDNVGNLRVIPAINPYASVYELQKGEVFTTPEFI
;
A
#
# COMPACT_ATOMS: atom_id res chain seq x y z
N MET A 1 76.47 -17.78 12.57
CA MET A 1 76.23 -16.33 12.74
C MET A 1 75.22 -15.94 11.65
N LYS A 2 73.92 -16.12 11.87
CA LYS A 2 72.95 -15.18 12.47
C LYS A 2 72.85 -13.82 11.75
N ASN A 3 71.60 -13.50 11.35
CA ASN A 3 70.97 -12.20 11.08
C ASN A 3 71.05 -11.64 9.64
N PHE A 4 70.04 -11.00 9.06
CA PHE A 4 68.57 -10.94 9.20
C PHE A 4 68.14 -10.11 7.96
N PHE A 5 67.33 -10.66 7.04
CA PHE A 5 66.65 -9.84 6.02
C PHE A 5 65.30 -9.40 6.61
N ILE A 6 65.14 -8.10 6.83
CA ILE A 6 63.86 -7.49 7.23
C ILE A 6 63.13 -7.10 5.96
N THR A 7 62.09 -7.85 5.61
CA THR A 7 61.13 -7.48 4.58
C THR A 7 59.97 -6.76 5.28
N ALA A 8 59.85 -5.45 5.05
CA ALA A 8 58.72 -4.66 5.54
C ALA A 8 57.49 -4.93 4.65
N LEU A 9 56.53 -5.68 5.17
CA LEU A 9 55.22 -5.87 4.56
C LEU A 9 54.29 -4.76 5.07
N GLY A 10 54.01 -3.76 4.22
CA GLY A 10 53.04 -2.71 4.51
C GLY A 10 51.62 -3.25 4.31
N LEU A 11 50.91 -3.49 5.42
CA LEU A 11 49.47 -3.76 5.43
C LEU A 11 48.72 -2.44 5.23
N PHE A 12 48.21 -2.21 4.02
CA PHE A 12 47.20 -1.19 3.76
C PHE A 12 45.85 -1.70 4.27
N TRP A 13 45.42 -1.22 5.45
CA TRP A 13 44.03 -1.29 5.85
C TRP A 13 43.24 -0.23 5.08
N GLY A 14 42.59 -0.65 4.00
CA GLY A 14 41.51 0.12 3.39
C GLY A 14 40.32 0.11 4.33
N PHE A 15 40.10 1.22 5.05
CA PHE A 15 38.80 1.52 5.63
C PHE A 15 37.81 1.72 4.47
N GLN A 16 37.03 0.69 4.15
CA GLN A 16 35.76 0.90 3.45
C GLN A 16 34.82 1.56 4.45
N CYS A 17 34.70 2.88 4.36
CA CYS A 17 33.52 3.57 4.84
C CYS A 17 32.34 2.97 4.07
N ALA A 18 31.51 2.18 4.75
CA ALA A 18 30.15 1.95 4.31
C ALA A 18 29.48 3.33 4.28
N GLU A 19 29.27 3.84 3.07
CA GLU A 19 28.41 4.99 2.85
C GLU A 19 27.03 4.55 3.33
N ALA A 20 26.57 5.09 4.46
CA ALA A 20 25.23 4.83 4.95
C ALA A 20 24.29 5.25 3.82
N ALA A 21 23.55 4.29 3.26
CA ALA A 21 22.58 4.57 2.21
C ALA A 21 21.62 5.64 2.74
N GLU A 22 21.55 6.76 2.04
CA GLU A 22 20.66 7.85 2.40
C GLU A 22 19.22 7.33 2.45
N GLU A 23 18.53 7.60 3.55
CA GLU A 23 17.16 7.13 3.80
C GLU A 23 16.24 7.59 2.67
N LYS A 24 15.73 6.63 1.88
CA LYS A 24 14.94 6.96 0.69
C LYS A 24 13.48 7.18 1.08
N VAL A 25 13.13 8.46 1.24
CA VAL A 25 11.77 8.92 1.49
C VAL A 25 11.11 9.36 0.18
N ILE A 26 9.83 9.01 0.01
CA ILE A 26 8.99 9.40 -1.13
C ILE A 26 7.76 10.12 -0.53
N ARG A 27 7.61 11.41 -0.83
CA ARG A 27 6.52 12.25 -0.34
C ARG A 27 5.56 12.55 -1.49
N ILE A 28 4.30 12.15 -1.34
CA ILE A 28 3.19 12.46 -2.25
C ILE A 28 2.33 13.48 -1.50
N SER A 29 2.23 14.69 -2.03
CA SER A 29 1.75 15.86 -1.28
C SER A 29 0.68 16.62 -2.04
N THR A 30 -0.36 17.07 -1.33
CA THR A 30 -1.31 18.09 -1.79
C THR A 30 -1.09 19.40 -1.02
N ASP A 31 -1.97 20.39 -1.16
CA ASP A 31 -1.88 21.64 -0.39
C ASP A 31 -2.05 21.41 1.12
N ASN A 32 -2.85 20.40 1.52
CA ASN A 32 -3.15 20.13 2.93
C ASN A 32 -2.89 18.69 3.41
N THR A 33 -2.51 17.75 2.54
CA THR A 33 -2.28 16.34 2.90
C THR A 33 -0.90 15.84 2.45
N ASP A 34 -0.26 15.02 3.28
CA ASP A 34 0.91 14.23 2.90
C ASP A 34 0.66 12.74 3.04
N LEU A 35 1.05 11.98 2.01
CA LEU A 35 1.35 10.56 2.08
C LEU A 35 2.87 10.40 2.01
N VAL A 36 3.47 9.84 3.06
CA VAL A 36 4.92 9.61 3.15
C VAL A 36 5.19 8.12 3.14
N LEU A 37 6.05 7.72 2.20
CA LEU A 37 6.53 6.37 2.06
C LEU A 37 8.05 6.33 2.28
N GLN A 38 8.55 5.23 2.81
CA GLN A 38 9.96 5.04 3.11
C GLN A 38 10.43 3.65 2.64
N VAL A 39 11.59 3.63 1.99
CA VAL A 39 12.33 2.38 1.76
C VAL A 39 13.14 2.06 3.00
N ALA A 40 12.84 0.93 3.64
CA ALA A 40 13.56 0.49 4.83
C ALA A 40 14.88 -0.23 4.48
N GLU A 41 15.67 -0.54 5.50
CA GLU A 41 16.95 -1.27 5.39
C GLU A 41 16.82 -2.64 4.72
N ASN A 42 15.63 -3.27 4.81
CA ASN A 42 15.33 -4.54 4.16
C ASN A 42 14.96 -4.39 2.66
N GLY A 43 14.98 -3.17 2.12
CA GLY A 43 14.66 -2.85 0.73
C GLY A 43 13.17 -2.82 0.39
N ARG A 44 12.27 -3.01 1.36
CA ARG A 44 10.81 -2.92 1.14
C ARG A 44 10.29 -1.51 1.38
N LEU A 45 9.10 -1.24 0.83
CA LEU A 45 8.45 0.07 0.87
C LEU A 45 7.32 0.10 1.90
N TYR A 46 7.38 1.06 2.81
CA TYR A 46 6.43 1.21 3.91
C TYR A 46 5.75 2.58 3.89
N GLN A 47 4.48 2.62 4.25
CA GLN A 47 3.79 3.86 4.63
C GLN A 47 4.24 4.26 6.03
N THR A 48 4.73 5.48 6.18
CA THR A 48 5.13 6.03 7.50
C THR A 48 4.19 7.13 7.97
N TYR A 49 3.48 7.79 7.04
CA TYR A 49 2.53 8.84 7.35
C TYR A 49 1.44 8.98 6.29
N LEU A 50 0.22 9.26 6.74
CA LEU A 50 -0.87 9.75 5.91
C LEU A 50 -1.73 10.68 6.78
N GLY A 51 -1.78 11.97 6.44
CA GLY A 51 -2.50 12.98 7.22
C GLY A 51 -2.20 14.41 6.79
N GLU A 52 -2.45 15.37 7.68
CA GLU A 52 -2.17 16.79 7.46
C GLU A 52 -0.75 17.07 6.94
N LYS A 53 -0.62 18.06 6.07
CA LYS A 53 0.67 18.43 5.47
C LYS A 53 1.70 18.78 6.55
N LEU A 54 2.84 18.10 6.49
CA LEU A 54 3.99 18.37 7.36
C LEU A 54 4.59 19.74 7.04
N LEU A 55 4.69 20.58 8.06
CA LEU A 55 5.18 21.96 7.95
C LEU A 55 6.70 22.05 7.77
N HIS A 56 7.45 21.06 8.26
CA HIS A 56 8.91 21.06 8.23
C HIS A 56 9.47 19.75 7.68
N GLU A 57 10.37 19.85 6.70
CA GLU A 57 11.09 18.70 6.13
C GLU A 57 11.83 17.86 7.18
N SER A 58 12.25 18.48 8.28
CA SER A 58 12.89 17.77 9.40
C SER A 58 11.97 16.77 10.10
N ASP A 59 10.65 16.91 9.95
CA ASP A 59 9.69 15.99 10.55
C ASP A 59 9.65 14.65 9.84
N LEU A 60 10.01 14.60 8.55
CA LEU A 60 10.14 13.33 7.80
C LEU A 60 11.14 12.38 8.48
N LYS A 61 12.22 12.92 9.06
CA LYS A 61 13.26 12.15 9.77
C LYS A 61 12.83 11.64 11.14
N LYS A 62 11.64 12.04 11.61
CA LYS A 62 11.07 11.60 12.89
C LYS A 62 10.03 10.49 12.69
N LEU A 63 9.64 10.23 11.45
CA LEU A 63 8.74 9.14 11.11
C LEU A 63 9.53 7.85 11.10
N ASP A 64 9.03 6.84 11.80
CA ASP A 64 9.60 5.50 11.80
C ASP A 64 8.70 4.59 10.95
N TRP A 65 9.33 3.75 10.13
CA TRP A 65 8.62 2.71 9.38
C TRP A 65 8.28 1.51 10.26
N GLN A 66 9.01 1.33 11.36
CA GLN A 66 8.78 0.23 12.28
C GLN A 66 7.53 0.50 13.12
N ILE A 67 6.59 -0.43 13.04
CA ILE A 67 5.43 -0.49 13.94
C ILE A 67 5.66 -1.62 14.93
N HIS A 68 5.23 -1.44 16.18
CA HIS A 68 5.23 -2.52 17.17
C HIS A 68 4.01 -3.42 16.94
N PRO A 69 4.18 -4.64 16.40
CA PRO A 69 3.04 -5.47 15.96
C PRO A 69 2.40 -6.26 17.11
N ALA A 70 3.04 -6.32 18.27
CA ALA A 70 2.60 -7.06 19.44
C ALA A 70 3.20 -6.47 20.73
N SER A 71 2.65 -6.89 21.88
CA SER A 71 3.14 -6.52 23.21
C SER A 71 4.40 -7.27 23.64
N ASP A 72 4.87 -8.26 22.87
CA ASP A 72 6.09 -9.02 23.14
C ASP A 72 7.20 -8.72 22.13
N ALA A 73 8.44 -8.62 22.62
CA ALA A 73 9.62 -8.25 21.83
C ALA A 73 10.17 -9.39 20.94
N SER A 74 9.39 -10.48 20.75
CA SER A 74 9.83 -11.69 20.03
C SER A 74 9.49 -11.68 18.53
N VAL A 75 8.75 -10.66 18.07
CA VAL A 75 8.28 -10.54 16.69
C VAL A 75 9.33 -9.81 15.82
N SER A 76 9.47 -10.23 14.56
CA SER A 76 10.29 -9.52 13.56
C SER A 76 9.88 -8.06 13.45
N SER A 77 10.84 -7.17 13.16
CA SER A 77 10.57 -5.77 12.81
C SER A 77 9.65 -5.72 11.60
N ARG A 78 8.49 -5.06 11.73
CA ARG A 78 7.45 -4.96 10.71
C ARG A 78 7.02 -3.52 10.54
N GLY A 79 6.34 -3.24 9.45
CA GLY A 79 5.80 -1.92 9.12
C GLY A 79 4.52 -2.06 8.28
N TRP A 80 3.97 -0.92 7.89
CA TRP A 80 2.83 -0.83 6.99
C TRP A 80 3.26 -0.93 5.53
N GLU A 81 3.49 -2.15 5.03
CA GLU A 81 3.98 -2.39 3.67
C GLU A 81 2.93 -1.97 2.61
N VAL A 82 3.30 -1.04 1.74
CA VAL A 82 2.34 -0.35 0.82
C VAL A 82 1.68 -1.31 -0.18
N CYS A 83 2.36 -2.41 -0.51
CA CYS A 83 1.84 -3.45 -1.40
C CYS A 83 2.19 -4.83 -0.83
N SER A 84 1.64 -5.15 0.34
CA SER A 84 1.88 -6.44 1.00
C SER A 84 1.40 -7.61 0.13
N GLY A 85 2.31 -8.53 -0.19
CA GLY A 85 2.03 -9.74 -0.96
C GLY A 85 1.51 -10.90 -0.09
N SER A 86 0.73 -11.80 -0.69
CA SER A 86 0.33 -13.03 0.00
C SER A 86 1.55 -13.92 0.28
N GLY A 87 1.47 -14.72 1.35
CA GLY A 87 2.54 -15.65 1.74
C GLY A 87 3.80 -14.96 2.28
N ASN A 88 3.76 -13.65 2.54
CA ASN A 88 4.80 -12.95 3.27
C ASN A 88 4.60 -13.09 4.81
N GLU A 89 5.36 -12.34 5.58
CA GLU A 89 5.32 -12.38 7.04
C GLU A 89 4.13 -11.64 7.67
N ASP A 90 3.30 -10.96 6.88
CA ASP A 90 2.08 -10.31 7.34
C ASP A 90 0.95 -11.35 7.51
N PHE A 91 0.19 -11.21 8.60
CA PHE A 91 -0.91 -12.12 8.94
C PHE A 91 -2.28 -11.59 8.50
N PHE A 92 -2.31 -10.36 8.00
CA PHE A 92 -3.52 -9.65 7.59
C PHE A 92 -3.78 -9.81 6.10
N GLU A 93 -4.86 -9.20 5.62
CA GLU A 93 -5.26 -9.30 4.22
C GLU A 93 -4.19 -8.68 3.29
N PRO A 94 -3.71 -9.40 2.26
CA PRO A 94 -2.70 -8.87 1.35
C PRO A 94 -3.31 -7.89 0.33
N ALA A 95 -2.48 -7.00 -0.20
CA ALA A 95 -2.81 -6.16 -1.34
C ALA A 95 -2.71 -6.96 -2.65
N LEU A 96 -1.67 -7.79 -2.76
CA LEU A 96 -1.36 -8.59 -3.94
C LEU A 96 -1.37 -10.08 -3.62
N GLY A 97 -2.03 -10.88 -4.44
CA GLY A 97 -2.02 -12.34 -4.35
C GLY A 97 -1.70 -12.96 -5.70
N VAL A 98 -0.55 -13.61 -5.81
CA VAL A 98 -0.10 -14.31 -7.02
C VAL A 98 0.16 -15.77 -6.69
N THR A 99 -0.43 -16.68 -7.45
CA THR A 99 0.02 -18.07 -7.52
C THR A 99 0.98 -18.19 -8.71
N HIS A 100 2.26 -18.40 -8.41
CA HIS A 100 3.34 -18.53 -9.38
C HIS A 100 3.22 -19.81 -10.20
N ALA A 101 3.99 -19.91 -11.29
CA ALA A 101 3.95 -21.03 -12.22
C ALA A 101 4.29 -22.41 -11.60
N ASP A 102 4.99 -22.41 -10.46
CA ASP A 102 5.34 -23.59 -9.67
C ASP A 102 4.30 -23.93 -8.57
N GLY A 103 3.26 -23.12 -8.42
CA GLY A 103 2.21 -23.25 -7.40
C GLY A 103 2.51 -22.55 -6.09
N ASN A 104 3.66 -21.88 -5.93
CA ASN A 104 3.92 -21.06 -4.75
C ASN A 104 3.02 -19.82 -4.76
N ALA A 105 2.46 -19.47 -3.60
CA ALA A 105 1.58 -18.31 -3.45
C ALA A 105 2.27 -17.11 -2.77
N SER A 106 3.59 -17.18 -2.56
CA SER A 106 4.35 -16.19 -1.81
C SER A 106 4.99 -15.16 -2.73
N THR A 107 4.71 -13.88 -2.50
CA THR A 107 5.33 -12.76 -3.23
C THR A 107 5.84 -11.71 -2.25
N TRP A 108 7.09 -11.28 -2.43
CA TRP A 108 7.77 -10.28 -1.60
C TRP A 108 8.27 -9.15 -2.50
N LEU A 109 7.83 -7.92 -2.29
CA LEU A 109 8.13 -6.81 -3.19
C LEU A 109 9.20 -5.88 -2.62
N TYR A 110 10.27 -5.70 -3.37
CA TYR A 110 11.38 -4.82 -3.02
C TYR A 110 11.41 -3.60 -3.93
N TYR A 111 11.77 -2.45 -3.36
CA TYR A 111 11.92 -1.20 -4.09
C TYR A 111 13.06 -1.28 -5.10
N VAL A 112 12.79 -0.81 -6.31
CA VAL A 112 13.77 -0.70 -7.41
C VAL A 112 14.09 0.76 -7.71
N SER A 113 13.06 1.58 -7.93
CA SER A 113 13.22 2.99 -8.27
C SER A 113 11.90 3.74 -8.12
N SER A 114 11.97 5.08 -8.06
CA SER A 114 10.82 5.95 -8.18
C SER A 114 11.15 7.16 -9.05
N SER A 115 10.13 7.71 -9.68
CA SER A 115 10.23 8.93 -10.47
C SER A 115 8.99 9.78 -10.30
N THR A 116 9.14 11.08 -10.53
CA THR A 116 8.04 12.04 -10.43
C THR A 116 7.98 12.86 -11.71
N LYS A 117 6.76 13.14 -12.18
CA LYS A 117 6.51 13.97 -13.36
C LYS A 117 5.25 14.81 -13.15
N ALA A 118 5.24 16.01 -13.72
CA ALA A 118 4.03 16.82 -13.78
C ALA A 118 3.02 16.18 -14.73
N VAL A 119 1.74 16.22 -14.37
CA VAL A 119 0.60 15.83 -15.19
C VAL A 119 -0.43 16.96 -15.19
N GLU A 120 -1.47 16.84 -16.01
CA GLU A 120 -2.55 17.84 -15.99
C GLU A 120 -3.21 17.89 -14.61
N GLY A 121 -3.12 19.06 -13.96
CA GLY A 121 -3.73 19.32 -12.66
C GLY A 121 -2.98 18.77 -11.44
N GLY A 122 -1.86 18.04 -11.61
CA GLY A 122 -1.20 17.42 -10.46
C GLY A 122 0.20 16.88 -10.74
N THR A 123 0.72 16.15 -9.75
CA THR A 123 2.05 15.55 -9.79
C THR A 123 1.93 14.03 -9.67
N GLN A 124 2.41 13.31 -10.69
CA GLN A 124 2.43 11.85 -10.71
C GLN A 124 3.76 11.32 -10.16
N THR A 125 3.70 10.38 -9.22
CA THR A 125 4.83 9.61 -8.72
C THR A 125 4.65 8.13 -9.09
N ASP A 126 5.61 7.58 -9.81
CA ASP A 126 5.67 6.18 -10.21
C ASP A 126 6.73 5.47 -9.36
N ILE A 127 6.37 4.36 -8.72
CA ILE A 127 7.25 3.57 -7.84
C ILE A 127 7.32 2.13 -8.34
N HIS A 128 8.52 1.70 -8.71
CA HIS A 128 8.77 0.36 -9.23
C HIS A 128 9.23 -0.58 -8.13
N LEU A 129 8.50 -1.68 -7.97
CA LEU A 129 8.77 -2.77 -7.07
C LEU A 129 9.00 -4.07 -7.84
N ARG A 130 9.80 -4.98 -7.29
CA ARG A 130 10.07 -6.28 -7.89
C ARG A 130 10.26 -7.35 -6.83
N ASP A 131 9.81 -8.56 -7.15
CA ASP A 131 10.15 -9.76 -6.39
C ASP A 131 11.59 -10.22 -6.67
N ASP A 132 12.29 -10.72 -5.65
CA ASP A 132 13.69 -11.13 -5.76
C ASP A 132 13.87 -12.61 -6.14
N LYS A 133 12.81 -13.43 -6.05
CA LYS A 133 12.78 -14.85 -6.42
C LYS A 133 12.02 -15.09 -7.71
N TYR A 134 10.88 -14.43 -7.87
CA TYR A 134 10.03 -14.50 -9.05
C TYR A 134 10.20 -13.24 -9.89
N PRO A 135 10.19 -13.34 -11.22
CA PRO A 135 10.33 -12.18 -12.09
C PRO A 135 9.00 -11.42 -12.22
N VAL A 136 8.38 -11.08 -11.09
CA VAL A 136 7.16 -10.27 -10.96
C VAL A 136 7.57 -8.82 -10.70
N ASN A 137 6.97 -7.88 -11.43
CA ASN A 137 7.14 -6.45 -11.24
C ASN A 137 5.79 -5.82 -10.91
N VAL A 138 5.81 -4.86 -10.00
CA VAL A 138 4.65 -4.03 -9.66
C VAL A 138 5.06 -2.57 -9.79
N THR A 139 4.29 -1.78 -10.53
CA THR A 139 4.44 -0.32 -10.52
C THR A 139 3.26 0.27 -9.76
N LEU A 140 3.53 1.00 -8.69
CA LEU A 140 2.53 1.80 -7.98
C LEU A 140 2.52 3.20 -8.60
N HIS A 141 1.33 3.69 -8.90
CA HIS A 141 1.14 5.02 -9.45
C HIS A 141 0.35 5.85 -8.46
N TYR A 142 0.84 7.06 -8.16
CA TYR A 142 0.14 8.05 -7.35
C TYR A 142 0.06 9.35 -8.12
N VAL A 143 -1.09 10.01 -8.14
CA VAL A 143 -1.26 11.36 -8.67
C VAL A 143 -1.84 12.22 -7.56
N ALA A 144 -1.09 13.21 -7.11
CA ALA A 144 -1.56 14.21 -6.17
C ALA A 144 -2.08 15.44 -6.93
N TYR A 145 -3.36 15.74 -6.76
CA TYR A 145 -4.01 16.96 -7.23
C TYR A 145 -3.98 17.97 -6.09
N GLU A 146 -2.99 18.87 -6.15
CA GLU A 146 -2.58 19.68 -5.00
C GLU A 146 -3.71 20.55 -4.45
N LYS A 147 -4.48 21.20 -5.33
CA LYS A 147 -5.51 22.17 -4.95
C LYS A 147 -6.80 21.54 -4.48
N GLU A 148 -7.06 20.31 -4.91
CA GLU A 148 -8.28 19.57 -4.63
C GLU A 148 -8.16 18.69 -3.37
N ASP A 149 -6.94 18.54 -2.82
CA ASP A 149 -6.62 17.58 -1.76
C ASP A 149 -7.02 16.14 -2.12
N VAL A 150 -6.79 15.76 -3.38
CA VAL A 150 -7.10 14.44 -3.92
C VAL A 150 -5.83 13.68 -4.28
N ILE A 151 -5.73 12.42 -3.83
CA ILE A 151 -4.68 11.48 -4.25
C ILE A 151 -5.32 10.32 -4.99
N LYS A 152 -5.02 10.19 -6.28
CA LYS A 152 -5.43 9.06 -7.09
C LYS A 152 -4.32 8.01 -7.15
N THR A 153 -4.65 6.74 -7.00
CA THR A 153 -3.68 5.64 -6.98
C THR A 153 -4.16 4.38 -7.70
N TRP A 154 -3.24 3.69 -8.37
CA TRP A 154 -3.47 2.37 -8.98
C TRP A 154 -2.16 1.61 -9.11
N SER A 155 -2.24 0.32 -9.48
CA SER A 155 -1.10 -0.55 -9.66
C SER A 155 -1.09 -1.21 -11.03
N GLU A 156 0.10 -1.40 -11.59
CA GLU A 156 0.36 -2.23 -12.75
C GLU A 156 1.18 -3.45 -12.35
N ILE A 157 0.72 -4.65 -12.72
CA ILE A 157 1.34 -5.93 -12.35
C ILE A 157 1.77 -6.64 -13.64
N SER A 158 3.01 -7.09 -13.70
CA SER A 158 3.54 -7.86 -14.83
C SER A 158 4.52 -8.93 -14.38
N HIS A 159 4.76 -9.93 -15.22
CA HIS A 159 5.75 -10.97 -14.90
C HIS A 159 6.47 -11.52 -16.14
N GLN A 160 7.65 -12.12 -15.93
CA GLN A 160 8.45 -12.76 -16.97
C GLN A 160 8.65 -14.27 -16.75
N GLU A 161 7.78 -14.92 -15.97
CA GLU A 161 7.82 -16.37 -15.76
C GLU A 161 7.58 -17.14 -17.07
N LYS A 162 7.97 -18.42 -17.09
CA LYS A 162 7.85 -19.25 -18.31
C LYS A 162 6.42 -19.67 -18.63
N LYS A 163 5.55 -19.72 -17.62
CA LYS A 163 4.13 -20.08 -17.73
C LYS A 163 3.29 -18.96 -17.12
N PRO A 164 1.99 -18.88 -17.44
CA PRO A 164 1.08 -17.92 -16.83
C PRO A 164 1.06 -18.05 -15.30
N VAL A 165 0.78 -16.93 -14.64
CA VAL A 165 0.56 -16.87 -13.18
C VAL A 165 -0.91 -16.52 -12.92
N GLN A 166 -1.40 -16.85 -11.73
CA GLN A 166 -2.77 -16.52 -11.35
C GLN A 166 -2.78 -15.38 -10.33
N LEU A 167 -3.39 -14.26 -10.69
CA LEU A 167 -3.71 -13.20 -9.74
C LEU A 167 -5.02 -13.57 -9.06
N PHE A 168 -4.98 -13.87 -7.76
CA PHE A 168 -6.18 -14.11 -6.96
C PHE A 168 -6.56 -12.91 -6.08
N ARG A 169 -5.68 -11.90 -6.01
CA ARG A 169 -5.94 -10.62 -5.36
C ARG A 169 -5.07 -9.52 -5.96
N TYR A 170 -5.66 -8.34 -6.16
CA TYR A 170 -5.02 -7.22 -6.85
C TYR A 170 -5.70 -5.89 -6.43
N ALA A 171 -5.37 -5.43 -5.23
CA ALA A 171 -5.85 -4.16 -4.70
C ALA A 171 -5.24 -2.97 -5.45
N SER A 172 -6.00 -1.89 -5.58
CA SER A 172 -5.52 -0.65 -6.20
C SER A 172 -4.51 0.07 -5.31
N THR A 173 -4.68 -0.06 -3.99
CA THR A 173 -3.76 0.44 -2.95
C THR A 173 -4.03 -0.29 -1.62
N MET A 174 -3.20 -0.02 -0.63
CA MET A 174 -3.40 -0.40 0.77
C MET A 174 -3.00 0.81 1.62
N LEU A 175 -3.97 1.39 2.32
CA LEU A 175 -3.75 2.56 3.19
C LEU A 175 -3.83 2.14 4.64
N TYR A 176 -2.94 2.70 5.46
CA TYR A 176 -2.87 2.40 6.88
C TYR A 176 -3.19 3.62 7.73
N PHE A 177 -3.83 3.41 8.88
CA PHE A 177 -4.10 4.44 9.87
C PHE A 177 -3.86 3.90 11.27
N ASN A 178 -3.35 4.76 12.15
CA ASN A 178 -3.19 4.49 13.58
C ASN A 178 -3.85 5.61 14.38
N ARG A 179 -5.15 5.42 14.63
CA ARG A 179 -6.01 6.34 15.37
C ARG A 179 -6.79 5.58 16.44
N PRO A 180 -7.12 6.22 17.57
CA PRO A 180 -7.93 5.63 18.64
C PRO A 180 -9.24 4.96 18.21
N ALA A 181 -9.92 5.47 17.18
CA ALA A 181 -11.17 4.90 16.68
C ALA A 181 -11.40 5.24 15.20
N TYR A 182 -12.23 4.42 14.54
CA TYR A 182 -12.63 4.62 13.15
C TYR A 182 -14.13 4.38 12.98
N TYR A 183 -14.77 5.20 12.16
CA TYR A 183 -16.21 5.14 11.92
C TYR A 183 -16.48 5.08 10.42
N LEU A 184 -16.89 3.91 9.93
CA LEU A 184 -17.22 3.70 8.52
C LEU A 184 -18.65 4.15 8.26
N THR A 185 -18.81 5.11 7.35
CA THR A 185 -20.08 5.39 6.68
C THR A 185 -20.09 4.69 5.32
N GLU A 186 -21.01 3.74 5.18
CA GLU A 186 -21.27 3.02 3.93
C GLU A 186 -22.56 3.51 3.29
N PHE A 187 -22.62 3.43 1.96
CA PHE A 187 -23.75 3.85 1.16
C PHE A 187 -24.37 2.62 0.51
N SER A 188 -25.49 2.18 1.07
CA SER A 188 -26.20 0.99 0.64
C SER A 188 -27.58 1.35 0.07
N GLY A 189 -28.24 0.40 -0.57
CA GLY A 189 -29.57 0.66 -1.10
C GLY A 189 -30.16 -0.49 -1.88
N ASP A 190 -31.16 -0.12 -2.66
CA ASP A 190 -31.77 -0.97 -3.67
C ASP A 190 -32.27 -0.07 -4.81
N TRP A 191 -32.81 -0.69 -5.85
CA TRP A 191 -33.50 0.04 -6.91
C TRP A 191 -34.56 1.00 -6.34
N ALA A 192 -34.51 2.26 -6.78
CA ALA A 192 -35.37 3.37 -6.33
C ALA A 192 -35.20 3.77 -4.85
N LYS A 193 -34.14 3.30 -4.18
CA LYS A 193 -33.73 3.64 -2.82
C LYS A 193 -32.20 3.64 -2.71
N GLU A 194 -31.54 4.22 -3.69
CA GLU A 194 -30.08 4.25 -3.77
C GLU A 194 -29.47 5.16 -2.68
N VAL A 195 -28.18 4.95 -2.37
CA VAL A 195 -27.34 5.88 -1.57
C VAL A 195 -27.88 6.20 -0.17
N GLN A 196 -28.40 5.19 0.53
CA GLN A 196 -28.78 5.32 1.95
C GLN A 196 -27.54 5.18 2.84
N MET A 197 -27.37 6.14 3.74
CA MET A 197 -26.20 6.23 4.62
C MET A 197 -26.40 5.41 5.90
N SER A 198 -25.40 4.62 6.27
CA SER A 198 -25.29 4.00 7.58
C SER A 198 -23.87 4.10 8.12
N THR A 199 -23.74 4.52 9.38
CA THR A 199 -22.44 4.66 10.06
C THR A 199 -22.29 3.62 11.15
N GLN A 200 -21.13 2.95 11.20
CA GLN A 200 -20.77 2.02 12.27
C GLN A 200 -19.33 2.23 12.71
N LYS A 201 -19.04 2.00 13.99
CA LYS A 201 -17.66 1.94 14.48
C LYS A 201 -17.00 0.66 13.93
N LEU A 202 -15.77 0.77 13.46
CA LEU A 202 -14.94 -0.38 13.10
C LEU A 202 -14.31 -0.94 14.37
N GLU A 203 -14.54 -2.23 14.61
CA GLU A 203 -13.93 -2.99 15.70
C GLU A 203 -12.92 -3.99 15.11
N PHE A 204 -12.16 -4.66 15.97
CA PHE A 204 -11.19 -5.69 15.56
C PHE A 204 -11.76 -6.69 14.54
N GLY A 205 -10.97 -7.00 13.53
CA GLY A 205 -11.33 -7.88 12.42
C GLY A 205 -11.65 -7.11 11.15
N LYS A 206 -12.42 -7.75 10.25
CA LYS A 206 -12.72 -7.21 8.91
C LYS A 206 -14.18 -6.82 8.79
N LYS A 207 -14.42 -5.60 8.31
CA LYS A 207 -15.67 -5.19 7.67
C LYS A 207 -15.41 -5.11 6.17
N VAL A 208 -16.27 -5.76 5.39
CA VAL A 208 -16.20 -5.76 3.92
C VAL A 208 -17.47 -5.15 3.36
N VAL A 209 -17.30 -4.21 2.42
CA VAL A 209 -18.38 -3.65 1.59
C VAL A 209 -18.08 -4.04 0.16
N ASP A 210 -18.84 -4.98 -0.39
CA ASP A 210 -18.57 -5.55 -1.71
C ASP A 210 -19.83 -5.74 -2.55
N THR A 211 -19.62 -6.04 -3.83
CA THR A 211 -20.67 -6.42 -4.76
C THR A 211 -20.22 -7.53 -5.68
N LYS A 212 -21.16 -8.41 -6.06
CA LYS A 212 -20.96 -9.59 -6.91
C LYS A 212 -21.93 -9.60 -8.10
N LEU A 213 -22.59 -8.47 -8.36
CA LEU A 213 -23.70 -8.35 -9.30
C LEU A 213 -23.27 -8.06 -10.75
N GLY A 214 -21.96 -8.10 -11.03
CA GLY A 214 -21.39 -7.86 -12.35
C GLY A 214 -21.71 -6.44 -12.83
N SER A 215 -22.49 -6.34 -13.90
CA SER A 215 -22.86 -5.06 -14.52
C SER A 215 -23.81 -4.19 -13.67
N ARG A 216 -24.35 -4.70 -12.57
CA ARG A 216 -25.19 -3.96 -11.62
C ARG A 216 -24.46 -3.71 -10.29
N ALA A 217 -23.15 -3.46 -10.36
CA ALA A 217 -22.27 -3.33 -9.20
C ALA A 217 -22.84 -2.38 -8.12
N ALA A 218 -23.40 -1.24 -8.55
CA ALA A 218 -23.91 -0.19 -7.67
C ALA A 218 -25.35 -0.37 -7.16
N MET A 219 -25.97 -1.55 -7.32
CA MET A 219 -27.37 -1.76 -6.94
C MET A 219 -27.59 -1.80 -5.42
N HIS A 220 -26.70 -2.48 -4.68
CA HIS A 220 -26.84 -2.67 -3.23
C HIS A 220 -25.80 -1.91 -2.40
N ALA A 221 -24.63 -1.63 -2.97
CA ALA A 221 -23.54 -0.91 -2.33
C ALA A 221 -22.93 0.03 -3.36
N GLN A 222 -22.53 1.23 -2.95
CA GLN A 222 -21.87 2.19 -3.83
C GLN A 222 -20.34 2.01 -3.80
N PRO A 223 -19.64 2.29 -4.91
CA PRO A 223 -18.18 2.22 -5.00
C PRO A 223 -17.50 3.43 -4.32
N PHE A 224 -18.05 3.90 -3.19
CA PHE A 224 -17.47 4.94 -2.36
C PHE A 224 -17.88 4.81 -0.89
N PHE A 225 -17.07 5.38 0.00
CA PHE A 225 -17.28 5.34 1.45
C PHE A 225 -16.68 6.57 2.13
N MET A 226 -16.99 6.75 3.42
CA MET A 226 -16.26 7.66 4.30
C MET A 226 -15.78 6.92 5.55
N VAL A 227 -14.59 7.24 6.04
CA VAL A 227 -14.08 6.81 7.34
C VAL A 227 -13.78 8.07 8.15
N GLY A 228 -14.57 8.30 9.20
CA GLY A 228 -14.23 9.28 10.22
C GLY A 228 -13.12 8.76 11.10
N LEU A 229 -12.05 9.54 11.24
CA LEU A 229 -10.92 9.27 12.13
C LEU A 229 -11.22 9.87 13.50
N ASP A 230 -11.10 9.06 14.56
CA ASP A 230 -11.45 9.33 15.97
C ASP A 230 -12.92 9.57 16.30
N THR A 231 -13.68 10.15 15.38
CA THR A 231 -15.11 10.47 15.56
C THR A 231 -15.89 10.19 14.28
N PRO A 232 -17.22 9.97 14.35
CA PRO A 232 -18.06 9.90 13.16
C PRO A 232 -17.92 11.16 12.31
N ALA A 233 -17.87 11.00 10.99
CA ALA A 233 -17.86 12.12 10.06
C ALA A 233 -19.10 13.02 10.25
N ALA A 234 -18.90 14.33 10.23
CA ALA A 234 -19.95 15.33 10.25
C ALA A 234 -19.64 16.43 9.24
N GLU A 235 -20.69 17.05 8.69
CA GLU A 235 -20.60 18.01 7.57
C GLU A 235 -19.54 19.11 7.74
N ASN A 236 -19.31 19.60 8.97
CA ASN A 236 -18.45 20.74 9.24
C ASN A 236 -17.32 20.45 10.24
N GLN A 237 -17.09 19.18 10.60
CA GLN A 237 -16.08 18.83 11.60
C GLN A 237 -15.61 17.37 11.49
N GLY A 238 -14.37 17.14 11.91
CA GLY A 238 -13.73 15.83 11.93
C GLY A 238 -12.75 15.66 10.78
N GLU A 239 -11.82 14.72 10.96
CA GLU A 239 -10.89 14.29 9.93
C GLU A 239 -11.48 13.05 9.26
N VAL A 240 -11.56 13.06 7.93
CA VAL A 240 -12.30 12.06 7.17
C VAL A 240 -11.48 11.60 5.97
N LEU A 241 -11.34 10.28 5.83
CA LEU A 241 -10.97 9.66 4.57
C LEU A 241 -12.26 9.43 3.76
N MET A 242 -12.39 10.07 2.60
CA MET A 242 -13.36 9.68 1.60
C MET A 242 -12.64 8.92 0.50
N GLY A 243 -13.20 7.79 0.07
CA GLY A 243 -12.59 6.97 -0.97
C GLY A 243 -13.62 6.53 -2.00
N THR A 244 -13.22 6.46 -3.26
CA THR A 244 -14.01 5.88 -4.35
C THR A 244 -13.15 5.06 -5.29
N LEU A 245 -13.74 4.05 -5.93
CA LEU A 245 -13.07 3.24 -6.92
C LEU A 245 -13.63 3.57 -8.32
N GLY A 246 -12.75 3.96 -9.24
CA GLY A 246 -13.04 4.19 -10.67
C GLY A 246 -13.32 2.90 -11.42
N TRP A 247 -14.26 2.08 -10.92
CA TRP A 247 -14.58 0.76 -11.42
C TRP A 247 -16.09 0.54 -11.45
N THR A 248 -16.59 0.01 -12.57
CA THR A 248 -18.02 -0.23 -12.79
C THR A 248 -18.42 -1.69 -12.57
N GLY A 249 -17.44 -2.58 -12.40
CA GLY A 249 -17.67 -4.00 -12.13
C GLY A 249 -17.71 -4.32 -10.64
N ASN A 250 -17.55 -5.60 -10.32
CA ASN A 250 -17.50 -6.05 -8.93
C ASN A 250 -16.33 -5.41 -8.19
N PHE A 251 -16.61 -4.69 -7.10
CA PHE A 251 -15.63 -4.09 -6.21
C PHE A 251 -15.73 -4.68 -4.80
N SER A 252 -14.68 -4.46 -4.02
CA SER A 252 -14.62 -4.76 -2.60
C SER A 252 -13.77 -3.71 -1.88
N PHE A 253 -14.33 -3.10 -0.84
CA PHE A 253 -13.58 -2.35 0.16
C PHE A 253 -13.42 -3.22 1.41
N THR A 254 -12.19 -3.55 1.77
CA THR A 254 -11.89 -4.24 3.03
C THR A 254 -11.34 -3.22 4.03
N PHE A 255 -12.00 -3.13 5.19
CA PHE A 255 -11.56 -2.37 6.34
C PHE A 255 -11.15 -3.37 7.42
N GLU A 256 -9.86 -3.49 7.69
CA GLU A 256 -9.32 -4.46 8.65
C GLU A 256 -8.63 -3.75 9.81
N VAL A 257 -9.23 -3.84 11.00
CA VAL A 257 -8.64 -3.36 12.25
C VAL A 257 -7.83 -4.51 12.86
N ASP A 258 -6.53 -4.33 13.02
CA ASP A 258 -5.64 -5.36 13.54
C ASP A 258 -5.64 -5.50 15.07
N ASN A 259 -4.84 -6.45 15.54
CA ASN A 259 -4.70 -6.83 16.94
C ASN A 259 -4.17 -5.71 17.84
N VAL A 260 -3.59 -4.64 17.29
CA VAL A 260 -3.13 -3.47 18.04
C VAL A 260 -3.93 -2.19 17.72
N GLY A 261 -4.98 -2.31 16.90
CA GLY A 261 -5.93 -1.23 16.61
C GLY A 261 -5.58 -0.37 15.38
N ASN A 262 -4.61 -0.76 14.55
CA ASN A 262 -4.39 -0.07 13.28
C ASN A 262 -5.40 -0.51 12.24
N LEU A 263 -5.88 0.43 11.43
CA LEU A 263 -6.78 0.19 10.32
C LEU A 263 -6.00 0.01 9.01
N ARG A 264 -6.35 -1.03 8.24
CA ARG A 264 -6.02 -1.19 6.82
C ARG A 264 -7.27 -0.91 5.98
N VAL A 265 -7.12 -0.10 4.94
CA VAL A 265 -8.15 0.14 3.92
C VAL A 265 -7.65 -0.39 2.59
N ILE A 266 -8.34 -1.40 2.06
CA ILE A 266 -7.90 -2.16 0.88
C ILE A 266 -9.00 -2.13 -0.18
N PRO A 267 -9.01 -1.11 -1.06
CA PRO A 267 -9.90 -1.03 -2.21
C PRO A 267 -9.41 -1.94 -3.34
N ALA A 268 -10.31 -2.74 -3.90
CA ALA A 268 -9.98 -3.68 -4.96
C ALA A 268 -11.18 -3.99 -5.87
N ILE A 269 -10.89 -4.58 -7.02
CA ILE A 269 -11.87 -5.45 -7.70
C ILE A 269 -12.22 -6.60 -6.74
N ASN A 270 -13.48 -7.01 -6.66
CA ASN A 270 -13.90 -8.08 -5.76
C ASN A 270 -13.16 -9.39 -6.10
N PRO A 271 -12.42 -10.00 -5.17
CA PRO A 271 -11.68 -11.23 -5.44
C PRO A 271 -12.59 -12.46 -5.64
N TYR A 272 -13.87 -12.39 -5.24
CA TYR A 272 -14.82 -13.48 -5.43
C TYR A 272 -15.03 -13.80 -6.92
N ALA A 273 -14.68 -15.02 -7.33
CA ALA A 273 -14.79 -15.51 -8.70
C ALA A 273 -14.05 -14.63 -9.74
N SER A 274 -12.96 -13.98 -9.32
CA SER A 274 -12.19 -13.05 -10.15
C SER A 274 -10.71 -13.45 -10.28
N VAL A 275 -10.38 -14.74 -10.20
CA VAL A 275 -9.01 -15.19 -10.47
C VAL A 275 -8.66 -14.85 -11.92
N TYR A 276 -7.57 -14.10 -12.11
CA TYR A 276 -7.10 -13.66 -13.42
C TYR A 276 -5.83 -14.41 -13.80
N GLU A 277 -5.83 -15.08 -14.96
CA GLU A 277 -4.63 -15.69 -15.50
C GLU A 277 -3.84 -14.65 -16.31
N LEU A 278 -2.73 -14.18 -15.75
CA LEU A 278 -1.85 -13.21 -16.39
C LEU A 278 -0.83 -13.94 -17.26
N GLN A 279 -0.77 -13.61 -18.55
CA GLN A 279 0.22 -14.20 -19.45
C GLN A 279 1.57 -13.49 -19.31
N LYS A 280 2.63 -14.21 -19.69
CA LYS A 280 4.00 -13.68 -19.67
C LYS A 280 4.10 -12.38 -20.47
N GLY A 281 4.61 -11.34 -19.83
CA GLY A 281 4.86 -10.03 -20.45
C GLY A 281 3.61 -9.18 -20.65
N GLU A 282 2.42 -9.67 -20.30
CA GLU A 282 1.22 -8.84 -20.20
C GLU A 282 1.27 -7.99 -18.92
N VAL A 283 0.60 -6.85 -18.99
CA VAL A 283 0.41 -5.93 -17.87
C VAL A 283 -1.06 -5.98 -17.47
N PHE A 284 -1.31 -6.26 -16.20
CA PHE A 284 -2.61 -6.10 -15.57
C PHE A 284 -2.63 -4.77 -14.82
N THR A 285 -3.58 -3.91 -15.15
CA THR A 285 -3.77 -2.61 -14.50
C THR A 285 -5.00 -2.66 -13.59
N THR A 286 -4.82 -2.34 -12.31
CA THR A 286 -5.96 -2.21 -11.38
C THR A 286 -6.76 -0.95 -11.69
N PRO A 287 -8.03 -0.85 -11.25
CA PRO A 287 -8.76 0.40 -11.33
C PRO A 287 -8.09 1.50 -10.51
N GLU A 288 -8.38 2.75 -10.86
CA GLU A 288 -7.99 3.91 -10.07
C GLU A 288 -8.81 3.95 -8.77
N PHE A 289 -8.13 4.08 -7.62
CA PHE A 289 -8.72 4.47 -6.36
C PHE A 289 -8.44 5.95 -6.13
N ILE A 290 -9.45 6.69 -5.69
CA ILE A 290 -9.41 8.14 -5.46
C ILE A 290 -9.82 8.40 -4.03
#